data_AF-A0A1V9XAA1-F1
#
_entry.id   AF-A0A1V9XAA1-F1
#
_cell.length_a   1.000
_cell.length_b   1.000
_cell.length_c   1.000
_cell.angle_alpha   90.00
_cell.angle_beta   90.00
_cell.angle_gamma   90.00
#
_symmetry.space_group_name_H-M   'P 1'
#
loop_
_entity.id
_entity.type
_entity.pdbx_description
1 polymer ?
#
loop_
_entity_poly.entity_id
_entity_poly.type
_entity_poly.pdbx_seq_one_letter_code
_entity_poly.pdbx_strand_id
1 'polypeptide(L)'
;MVKLWNPVEESVRRRLFDVIIGKTGNFSRIWLLQHIDFPSVLNECRLQIKQYFNGPCGAVAAIQAWLVKNLLFEKIRLRPTVNQIERLAELRKQALIRALADILWRVTPGQKGPVRLIVPFPPEGDVEESQFYASWMFAQFESPIELRTAIEKHFDRVCRYGMVPFLSSMVLSRGPDRVHLEAAKDLLVDPTDEDCFQPLVNLIVTGMYTTGLTKRSVPLSFITLGSETLDLPTILS
;
A
#
# COMPACT_ATOMS: atom_id res chain seq x y z
N MET A 1 14.87 -16.06 -12.33
CA MET A 1 14.94 -15.08 -13.44
C MET A 1 14.94 -13.68 -12.82
N VAL A 2 15.93 -12.83 -13.11
CA VAL A 2 15.95 -11.45 -12.57
C VAL A 2 14.88 -10.65 -13.31
N LYS A 3 13.93 -10.04 -12.57
CA LYS A 3 12.93 -9.16 -13.18
C LYS A 3 13.61 -7.89 -13.70
N LEU A 4 13.24 -7.47 -14.90
CA LEU A 4 13.70 -6.22 -15.47
C LEU A 4 12.98 -5.05 -14.78
N TRP A 5 13.76 -4.12 -14.26
CA TRP A 5 13.27 -2.84 -13.76
C TRP A 5 13.36 -1.83 -14.89
N ASN A 6 12.24 -1.16 -15.18
CA ASN A 6 12.15 -0.17 -16.25
C ASN A 6 11.99 1.23 -15.63
N PRO A 7 12.62 2.27 -16.20
CA PRO A 7 12.36 3.64 -15.77
C PRO A 7 10.87 3.99 -15.87
N VAL A 8 10.35 4.74 -14.90
CA VAL A 8 9.02 5.33 -15.00
C VAL A 8 9.15 6.60 -15.83
N GLU A 9 8.67 6.56 -17.07
CA GLU A 9 8.67 7.73 -17.96
C GLU A 9 7.91 8.92 -17.34
N GLU A 10 8.37 10.13 -17.63
CA GLU A 10 7.75 11.36 -17.13
C GLU A 10 6.27 11.47 -17.54
N SER A 11 5.94 11.07 -18.77
CA SER A 11 4.57 11.05 -19.30
C SER A 11 3.65 10.14 -18.45
N VAL A 12 4.13 8.96 -18.09
CA VAL A 12 3.44 8.00 -17.22
C VAL A 12 3.31 8.58 -15.82
N ARG A 13 4.40 9.12 -15.26
CA ARG A 13 4.40 9.72 -13.91
C ARG A 13 3.40 10.86 -13.81
N ARG A 14 3.40 11.80 -14.76
CA ARG A 14 2.44 12.91 -14.80
C ARG A 14 1.00 12.40 -14.84
N ARG A 15 0.72 11.38 -15.65
CA ARG A 15 -0.61 10.76 -15.70
C ARG A 15 -1.02 10.11 -14.38
N LEU A 16 -0.08 9.48 -13.66
CA LEU A 16 -0.36 8.94 -12.32
C LEU A 16 -0.68 10.07 -11.34
N PHE A 17 0.06 11.18 -11.40
CA PHE A 17 -0.15 12.33 -10.51
C PHE A 17 -1.48 13.01 -10.79
N ASP A 18 -1.82 13.21 -12.07
CA ASP A 18 -3.12 13.75 -12.50
C ASP A 18 -4.30 12.95 -11.93
N VAL A 19 -4.15 11.63 -11.79
CA VAL A 19 -5.17 10.76 -11.21
C VAL A 19 -5.22 10.89 -9.68
N ILE A 20 -4.09 11.11 -9.01
CA ILE A 20 -4.03 11.13 -7.54
C ILE A 20 -4.37 12.51 -6.97
N ILE A 21 -3.73 13.58 -7.48
CA ILE A 21 -3.79 14.96 -6.96
C ILE A 21 -4.39 15.96 -7.97
N GLY A 22 -4.78 15.50 -9.16
CA GLY A 22 -5.29 16.37 -10.23
C GLY A 22 -4.17 17.04 -11.03
N LYS A 23 -4.55 17.91 -11.97
CA LYS A 23 -3.62 18.64 -12.85
C LYS A 23 -2.89 19.80 -12.14
N THR A 24 -2.49 19.57 -10.89
CA THR A 24 -1.94 20.57 -9.97
C THR A 24 -0.40 20.53 -9.93
N GLY A 25 0.22 19.50 -10.50
CA GLY A 25 1.66 19.39 -10.66
C GLY A 25 2.25 18.22 -9.87
N ASN A 26 3.17 18.51 -8.96
CA ASN A 26 3.86 17.52 -8.12
C ASN A 26 3.20 17.39 -6.75
N PHE A 27 3.51 16.29 -6.05
CA PHE A 27 3.07 16.11 -4.66
C PHE A 27 3.66 17.16 -3.73
N SER A 28 2.90 17.53 -2.70
CA SER A 28 3.41 18.35 -1.62
C SER A 28 4.55 17.65 -0.88
N ARG A 29 5.37 18.44 -0.18
CA ARG A 29 6.46 17.92 0.64
C ARG A 29 5.97 17.00 1.77
N ILE A 30 4.76 17.24 2.28
CA ILE A 30 4.11 16.40 3.30
C ILE A 30 3.94 14.96 2.79
N TRP A 31 3.43 14.79 1.56
CA TRP A 31 3.25 13.46 0.97
C TRP A 31 4.57 12.80 0.58
N LEU A 32 5.53 13.58 0.06
CA LEU A 32 6.86 13.06 -0.30
C LEU A 32 7.68 12.60 0.93
N LEU A 33 7.48 13.25 2.08
CA LEU A 33 8.15 12.89 3.34
C LEU A 33 7.40 11.85 4.16
N GLN A 34 6.20 11.43 3.75
CA GLN A 34 5.46 10.39 4.45
C GLN A 34 6.03 9.00 4.13
N HIS A 35 6.87 8.50 5.04
CA HIS A 35 7.40 7.14 5.02
C HIS A 35 6.33 6.11 5.39
N ILE A 36 6.56 4.84 5.06
CA ILE A 36 5.74 3.72 5.55
C ILE A 36 6.59 2.91 6.52
N ASP A 37 6.81 3.46 7.71
CA ASP A 37 7.69 2.90 8.71
C ASP A 37 7.10 2.96 10.12
N PHE A 38 7.81 2.33 11.04
CA PHE A 38 7.45 2.27 12.45
C PHE A 38 8.31 3.24 13.25
N PRO A 39 7.78 3.79 14.35
CA PRO A 39 8.63 4.44 15.34
C PRO A 39 9.61 3.43 15.95
N SER A 40 10.57 3.95 16.72
CA SER A 40 11.53 3.14 17.46
C SER A 40 10.85 1.97 18.18
N VAL A 41 11.49 0.81 18.17
CA VAL A 41 11.09 -0.40 18.91
C VAL A 41 10.90 -0.15 20.40
N LEU A 42 11.54 0.88 20.94
CA LEU A 42 11.46 1.27 22.35
C LEU A 42 10.20 2.07 22.70
N ASN A 43 9.49 2.63 21.71
CA ASN A 43 8.28 3.42 21.96
C ASN A 43 7.10 2.52 22.40
N GLU A 44 6.04 3.11 22.94
CA GLU A 44 4.84 2.36 23.40
C GLU A 44 3.99 1.85 22.22
N CYS A 45 3.83 2.65 21.17
CA CYS A 45 3.03 2.32 19.98
C CYS A 45 3.81 1.43 19.00
N ARG A 46 4.23 0.25 19.47
CA ARG A 46 5.19 -0.61 18.78
C ARG A 46 4.70 -1.25 17.48
N LEU A 47 3.44 -1.11 17.11
CA LEU A 47 2.91 -1.71 15.88
C LEU A 47 2.18 -0.67 15.03
N GLN A 48 2.33 0.61 15.37
CA GLN A 48 1.71 1.73 14.66
C GLN A 48 2.65 2.25 13.58
N ILE A 49 2.16 2.37 12.35
CA ILE A 49 2.83 3.10 11.28
C ILE A 49 2.83 4.58 11.63
N LYS A 50 4.00 5.22 11.55
CA LYS A 50 4.17 6.62 11.94
C LYS A 50 3.57 7.55 10.89
N GLN A 51 2.72 8.48 11.33
CA GLN A 51 2.34 9.64 10.56
C GLN A 51 3.30 10.79 10.89
N TYR A 52 3.89 11.42 9.88
CA TYR A 52 4.88 12.50 10.09
C TYR A 52 4.24 13.89 10.06
N PHE A 53 3.17 14.05 9.27
CA PHE A 53 2.46 15.31 9.04
C PHE A 53 0.97 15.05 8.89
N ASN A 54 0.13 16.08 9.04
CA ASN A 54 -1.30 16.01 8.71
C ASN A 54 -1.51 15.83 7.20
N GLY A 55 -2.64 15.26 6.76
CA GLY A 55 -2.90 14.92 5.35
C GLY A 55 -3.00 13.42 5.07
N PRO A 56 -1.90 12.65 5.14
CA PRO A 56 -1.89 11.24 4.74
C PRO A 56 -2.52 10.27 5.76
N CYS A 57 -3.17 10.77 6.83
CA CYS A 57 -3.69 9.96 7.93
C CYS A 57 -4.63 8.83 7.45
N GLY A 58 -5.52 9.10 6.49
CA GLY A 58 -6.43 8.10 5.94
C GLY A 58 -5.69 6.97 5.22
N ALA A 59 -4.64 7.29 4.47
CA ALA A 59 -3.82 6.30 3.79
C ALA A 59 -3.01 5.47 4.80
N VAL A 60 -2.39 6.13 5.79
CA VAL A 60 -1.65 5.47 6.88
C VAL A 60 -2.56 4.52 7.67
N ALA A 61 -3.77 4.98 8.05
CA ALA A 61 -4.74 4.17 8.77
C ALA A 61 -5.22 2.95 7.97
N ALA A 62 -5.43 3.12 6.66
CA ALA A 62 -5.83 2.01 5.80
C ALA A 62 -4.71 0.95 5.64
N ILE A 63 -3.45 1.37 5.52
CA ILE A 63 -2.31 0.44 5.52
C ILE A 63 -2.16 -0.23 6.90
N GLN A 64 -2.36 0.53 7.98
CA GLN A 64 -2.35 0.02 9.35
C GLN A 64 -3.41 -1.07 9.56
N ALA A 65 -4.59 -0.95 8.96
CA ALA A 65 -5.62 -1.99 9.00
C ALA A 65 -5.14 -3.30 8.34
N TRP A 66 -4.47 -3.22 7.19
CA TRP A 66 -3.87 -4.38 6.53
C TRP A 66 -2.74 -5.00 7.33
N LEU A 67 -1.93 -4.18 8.00
CA LEU A 67 -0.88 -4.64 8.91
C LEU A 67 -1.50 -5.45 10.06
N VAL A 68 -2.52 -4.91 10.73
CA VAL A 68 -3.22 -5.58 11.83
C VAL A 68 -3.89 -6.87 11.35
N LYS A 69 -4.56 -6.86 10.19
CA LYS A 69 -5.12 -8.06 9.56
C LYS A 69 -4.05 -9.16 9.41
N ASN A 70 -2.88 -8.79 8.87
CA ASN A 70 -1.78 -9.74 8.68
C ASN A 70 -1.17 -10.23 10.00
N LEU A 71 -1.12 -9.39 11.04
CA LEU A 71 -0.62 -9.80 12.36
C LEU A 71 -1.58 -10.77 13.07
N LEU A 72 -2.89 -10.57 12.92
CA LEU A 72 -3.92 -11.34 13.64
C LEU A 72 -4.27 -12.67 12.95
N PHE A 73 -4.37 -12.67 11.62
CA PHE A 73 -4.96 -13.79 10.88
C PHE A 73 -3.96 -14.59 10.06
N GLU A 74 -2.78 -14.04 9.76
CA GLU A 74 -1.80 -14.71 8.91
C GLU A 74 -0.69 -15.36 9.73
N LYS A 75 -0.25 -16.54 9.30
CA LYS A 75 0.88 -17.22 9.93
C LYS A 75 2.19 -16.57 9.49
N ILE A 76 2.75 -15.70 10.33
CA ILE A 76 4.08 -15.12 10.13
C ILE A 76 5.12 -16.03 10.77
N ARG A 77 5.95 -16.64 9.93
CA ARG A 77 7.08 -17.47 10.37
C ARG A 77 8.30 -16.56 10.55
N LEU A 78 8.71 -16.36 11.79
CA LEU A 78 9.90 -15.58 12.11
C LEU A 78 11.12 -16.49 12.10
N ARG A 79 12.26 -15.93 11.71
CA ARG A 79 13.55 -16.60 11.89
C ARG A 79 13.84 -16.71 13.40
N PRO A 80 14.58 -17.74 13.86
CA PRO A 80 15.10 -17.74 15.21
C PRO A 80 15.96 -16.49 15.44
N THR A 81 15.63 -15.70 16.45
CA THR A 81 16.40 -14.50 16.84
C THR A 81 16.80 -14.59 18.32
N VAL A 82 17.85 -13.87 18.69
CA VAL A 82 18.47 -14.00 20.02
C VAL A 82 17.75 -13.15 21.08
N ASN A 83 17.07 -12.08 20.67
CA ASN A 83 16.34 -11.20 21.59
C ASN A 83 14.93 -10.80 21.08
N GLN A 84 14.13 -10.26 22.01
CA GLN A 84 12.75 -9.84 21.75
C GLN A 84 12.64 -8.62 20.83
N ILE A 85 13.65 -7.73 20.82
CA ILE A 85 13.66 -6.52 20.00
C ILE A 85 13.80 -6.87 18.53
N GLU A 86 14.77 -7.71 18.19
CA GLU A 86 14.97 -8.27 16.84
C GLU A 86 13.75 -9.05 16.39
N ARG A 87 13.16 -9.85 17.29
CA ARG A 87 11.94 -10.61 16.99
C ARG A 87 10.79 -9.69 16.62
N LEU A 88 10.61 -8.58 17.36
CA LEU A 88 9.58 -7.59 17.07
C LEU A 88 9.86 -6.82 15.78
N ALA A 89 11.12 -6.44 15.52
CA ALA A 89 11.52 -5.78 14.29
C ALA A 89 11.25 -6.66 13.06
N GLU A 90 11.58 -7.96 13.15
CA GLU A 90 11.30 -8.92 12.09
C GLU A 90 9.80 -9.14 11.91
N LEU A 91 9.02 -9.22 13.00
CA LEU A 91 7.56 -9.32 12.94
C LEU A 91 6.94 -8.13 12.22
N ARG A 92 7.34 -6.90 12.59
CA ARG A 92 6.91 -5.65 11.94
C ARG A 92 7.21 -5.68 10.45
N LYS A 93 8.45 -6.02 10.09
CA LYS A 93 8.91 -6.10 8.70
C LYS A 93 8.09 -7.09 7.90
N GLN A 94 7.96 -8.33 8.37
CA GLN A 94 7.24 -9.39 7.66
C GLN A 94 5.75 -9.10 7.53
N ALA A 95 5.12 -8.55 8.58
CA ALA A 95 3.73 -8.14 8.53
C ALA A 95 3.51 -7.00 7.52
N LEU A 96 4.41 -6.00 7.49
CA LEU A 96 4.30 -4.88 6.57
C LEU A 96 4.55 -5.30 5.12
N ILE A 97 5.54 -6.15 4.85
CA ILE A 97 5.77 -6.72 3.51
C ILE A 97 4.49 -7.38 2.98
N ARG A 98 3.83 -8.19 3.81
CA ARG A 98 2.58 -8.85 3.42
C ARG A 98 1.45 -7.85 3.23
N ALA A 99 1.28 -6.88 4.12
CA ALA A 99 0.26 -5.84 3.98
C ALA A 99 0.39 -5.07 2.67
N LEU A 100 1.60 -4.59 2.34
CA LEU A 100 1.86 -3.86 1.09
C LEU A 100 1.64 -4.73 -0.14
N ALA A 101 2.07 -6.00 -0.11
CA ALA A 101 1.85 -6.94 -1.20
C ALA A 101 0.36 -7.24 -1.40
N ASP A 102 -0.38 -7.49 -0.32
CA ASP A 102 -1.81 -7.79 -0.35
C ASP A 102 -2.59 -6.60 -0.94
N ILE A 103 -2.30 -5.37 -0.49
CA ILE A 103 -2.92 -4.14 -1.02
C ILE A 103 -2.68 -4.05 -2.53
N LEU A 104 -1.42 -4.15 -2.97
CA LEU A 104 -1.07 -4.03 -4.39
C LEU A 104 -1.69 -5.15 -5.24
N TRP A 105 -1.79 -6.35 -4.70
CA TRP A 105 -2.48 -7.45 -5.37
C TRP A 105 -3.98 -7.17 -5.50
N ARG A 106 -4.58 -6.67 -4.42
CA ARG A 106 -6.02 -6.42 -4.31
C ARG A 106 -6.51 -5.36 -5.30
N VAL A 107 -5.69 -4.35 -5.59
CA VAL A 107 -6.07 -3.29 -6.55
C VAL A 107 -6.08 -3.74 -8.02
N THR A 108 -5.53 -4.90 -8.34
CA THR A 108 -5.50 -5.40 -9.72
C THR A 108 -6.90 -5.80 -10.21
N PRO A 109 -7.24 -5.55 -11.49
CA PRO A 109 -8.49 -5.99 -12.10
C PRO A 109 -8.77 -7.48 -11.86
N GLY A 110 -9.85 -7.77 -11.15
CA GLY A 110 -10.25 -9.15 -10.85
C GLY A 110 -9.23 -9.93 -10.00
N GLN A 111 -8.24 -9.27 -9.38
CA GLN A 111 -7.20 -9.89 -8.54
C GLN A 111 -6.33 -10.92 -9.28
N LYS A 112 -6.19 -10.76 -10.61
CA LYS A 112 -5.48 -11.69 -11.50
C LYS A 112 -4.07 -11.22 -11.89
N GLY A 113 -3.63 -10.06 -11.42
CA GLY A 113 -2.39 -9.44 -11.88
C GLY A 113 -2.53 -8.87 -13.31
N PRO A 114 -1.42 -8.33 -13.86
CA PRO A 114 -0.14 -8.14 -13.18
C PRO A 114 -0.14 -6.98 -12.17
N VAL A 115 0.71 -7.08 -11.14
CA VAL A 115 1.05 -5.96 -10.25
C VAL A 115 2.27 -5.23 -10.78
N ARG A 116 2.26 -3.90 -10.74
CA ARG A 116 3.38 -3.02 -11.09
C ARG A 116 3.84 -2.29 -9.83
N LEU A 117 5.03 -2.67 -9.33
CA LEU A 117 5.65 -2.05 -8.16
C LEU A 117 6.66 -1.01 -8.61
N ILE A 118 6.52 0.21 -8.12
CA ILE A 118 7.47 1.32 -8.32
C ILE A 118 8.40 1.41 -7.10
N VAL A 119 9.70 1.48 -7.35
CA VAL A 119 10.75 1.70 -6.32
C VAL A 119 11.71 2.78 -6.83
N PRO A 120 11.95 3.84 -6.03
CA PRO A 120 12.98 4.83 -6.35
C PRO A 120 14.40 4.36 -6.05
N PHE A 121 15.33 4.69 -6.94
CA PHE A 121 16.77 4.42 -6.82
C PHE A 121 17.61 5.70 -6.95
N PRO A 122 17.38 6.73 -6.12
CA PRO A 122 18.09 8.00 -6.26
C PRO A 122 19.57 7.82 -5.93
N PRO A 123 20.44 8.71 -6.48
CA PRO A 123 21.84 8.77 -6.07
C PRO A 123 21.97 9.05 -4.57
N GLU A 124 23.16 8.78 -4.02
CA GLU A 124 23.44 9.04 -2.61
C GLU A 124 23.54 10.54 -2.34
N GLY A 125 23.04 10.97 -1.18
CA GLY A 125 23.05 12.36 -0.74
C GLY A 125 21.70 13.07 -0.90
N ASP A 126 21.74 14.39 -0.75
CA ASP A 126 20.59 15.25 -0.99
C ASP A 126 20.34 15.35 -2.49
N VAL A 127 19.13 14.98 -2.91
CA VAL A 127 18.73 14.95 -4.31
C VAL A 127 17.62 15.94 -4.58
N GLU A 128 17.74 16.65 -5.69
CA GLU A 128 16.67 17.50 -6.20
C GLU A 128 15.44 16.65 -6.54
N GLU A 129 14.26 17.24 -6.44
CA GLU A 129 12.99 16.53 -6.65
C GLU A 129 12.89 15.90 -8.05
N SER A 130 13.40 16.59 -9.07
CA SER A 130 13.45 16.08 -10.45
C SER A 130 14.32 14.83 -10.58
N GLN A 131 15.46 14.79 -9.87
CA GLN A 131 16.35 13.62 -9.84
C GLN A 131 15.72 12.47 -9.05
N PHE A 132 15.03 12.78 -7.96
CA PHE A 132 14.24 11.80 -7.22
C PHE A 132 13.22 11.12 -8.14
N TYR A 133 12.43 11.88 -8.89
CA TYR A 133 11.46 11.26 -9.79
C TYR A 133 12.09 10.55 -10.99
N ALA A 134 13.22 11.02 -11.52
CA ALA A 134 13.95 10.34 -12.58
C ALA A 134 14.50 8.98 -12.12
N SER A 135 14.69 8.81 -10.82
CA SER A 135 15.16 7.56 -10.22
C SER A 135 14.08 6.49 -10.05
N TRP A 136 12.82 6.80 -10.35
CA TRP A 136 11.73 5.85 -10.19
C TRP A 136 11.83 4.75 -11.24
N MET A 137 11.85 3.51 -10.77
CA MET A 137 11.80 2.34 -11.61
C MET A 137 10.60 1.47 -11.25
N PHE A 138 10.05 0.74 -12.21
CA PHE A 138 8.98 -0.21 -11.97
C PHE A 138 9.29 -1.60 -12.53
N ALA A 139 8.75 -2.62 -11.88
CA ALA A 139 8.79 -4.00 -12.34
C ALA A 139 7.40 -4.64 -12.26
N GLN A 140 7.17 -5.66 -13.10
CA GLN A 140 5.89 -6.36 -13.21
C GLN A 140 5.94 -7.76 -12.56
N PHE A 141 4.91 -8.07 -11.78
CA PHE A 141 4.80 -9.30 -10.99
C PHE A 141 3.47 -10.02 -11.29
N GLU A 142 3.59 -11.30 -11.64
CA GLU A 142 2.44 -12.18 -11.98
C GLU A 142 2.06 -13.11 -10.83
N SER A 143 2.79 -13.04 -9.71
CA SER A 143 2.53 -13.87 -8.53
C SER A 143 2.65 -13.05 -7.24
N PRO A 144 1.75 -13.26 -6.25
CA PRO A 144 1.86 -12.64 -4.94
C PRO A 144 3.18 -13.00 -4.24
N ILE A 145 3.72 -14.19 -4.52
CA ILE A 145 4.99 -14.64 -3.94
C ILE A 145 6.15 -13.82 -4.52
N GLU A 146 6.20 -13.66 -5.85
CA GLU A 146 7.24 -12.85 -6.50
C GLU A 146 7.19 -11.39 -6.04
N LEU A 147 5.98 -10.83 -5.91
CA LEU A 147 5.79 -9.48 -5.39
C LEU A 147 6.31 -9.33 -3.96
N ARG A 148 5.96 -10.26 -3.05
CA ARG A 148 6.46 -10.24 -1.67
C ARG A 148 7.99 -10.32 -1.61
N THR A 149 8.60 -11.19 -2.40
CA THR A 149 10.06 -11.30 -2.50
C THR A 149 10.70 -10.00 -3.01
N ALA A 150 10.07 -9.31 -3.98
CA ALA A 150 10.57 -8.03 -4.47
C ALA A 150 10.46 -6.91 -3.42
N ILE A 151 9.33 -6.83 -2.72
CA ILE A 151 9.14 -5.87 -1.62
C ILE A 151 10.14 -6.16 -0.50
N GLU A 152 10.36 -7.41 -0.12
CA GLU A 152 11.36 -7.79 0.89
C GLU A 152 12.78 -7.37 0.48
N LYS A 153 13.15 -7.62 -0.79
CA LYS A 153 14.47 -7.26 -1.33
C LYS A 153 14.71 -5.75 -1.34
N HIS A 154 13.67 -4.95 -1.57
CA HIS A 154 13.76 -3.49 -1.66
C HIS A 154 13.09 -2.78 -0.48
N PHE A 155 12.92 -3.48 0.65
CA PHE A 155 12.07 -3.06 1.76
C PHE A 155 12.42 -1.66 2.27
N ASP A 156 13.70 -1.39 2.48
CA ASP A 156 14.16 -0.10 3.00
C ASP A 156 13.81 1.06 2.05
N ARG A 157 13.90 0.84 0.73
CA ARG A 157 13.55 1.85 -0.28
C ARG A 157 12.04 2.03 -0.38
N VAL A 158 11.28 0.94 -0.36
CA VAL A 158 9.81 0.98 -0.37
C VAL A 158 9.29 1.75 0.84
N CYS A 159 9.85 1.52 2.02
CA CYS A 159 9.41 2.20 3.24
C CYS A 159 9.90 3.65 3.32
N ARG A 160 11.18 3.91 2.97
CA ARG A 160 11.80 5.24 3.06
C ARG A 160 11.27 6.20 2.00
N TYR A 161 11.10 5.78 0.76
CA TYR A 161 10.53 6.67 -0.27
C TYR A 161 9.00 6.65 -0.26
N GLY A 162 8.42 5.70 0.46
CA GLY A 162 7.18 5.87 1.20
C GLY A 162 5.91 5.90 0.35
N MET A 163 4.99 6.77 0.76
CA MET A 163 3.59 6.75 0.35
C MET A 163 3.41 7.02 -1.15
N VAL A 164 4.11 8.00 -1.71
CA VAL A 164 3.86 8.49 -3.08
C VAL A 164 4.20 7.46 -4.18
N PRO A 165 5.38 6.81 -4.19
CA PRO A 165 5.65 5.67 -5.08
C PRO A 165 4.69 4.50 -4.87
N PHE A 166 4.25 4.26 -3.64
CA PHE A 166 3.31 3.19 -3.31
C PHE A 166 1.91 3.46 -3.89
N LEU A 167 1.35 4.66 -3.71
CA LEU A 167 0.09 5.07 -4.34
C LEU A 167 0.17 5.00 -5.86
N SER A 168 1.29 5.47 -6.42
CA SER A 168 1.56 5.40 -7.85
C SER A 168 1.61 3.95 -8.35
N SER A 169 2.16 3.02 -7.57
CA SER A 169 2.14 1.59 -7.85
C SER A 169 0.72 1.03 -7.88
N MET A 170 -0.14 1.47 -6.97
CA MET A 170 -1.54 1.05 -6.92
C MET A 170 -2.32 1.51 -8.15
N VAL A 171 -2.20 2.79 -8.51
CA VAL A 171 -2.85 3.38 -9.69
C VAL A 171 -2.34 2.71 -10.97
N LEU A 172 -1.03 2.51 -11.09
CA LEU A 172 -0.40 1.86 -12.24
C LEU A 172 -0.81 0.38 -12.37
N SER A 173 -0.99 -0.32 -11.24
CA SER A 173 -1.45 -1.72 -11.22
C SER A 173 -2.92 -1.86 -11.61
N ARG A 174 -3.78 -0.93 -11.20
CA ARG A 174 -5.20 -0.93 -11.61
C ARG A 174 -5.41 -0.46 -13.04
N GLY A 175 -4.60 0.50 -13.48
CA GLY A 175 -4.75 1.24 -14.72
C GLY A 175 -5.38 2.62 -14.47
N PRO A 176 -4.70 3.73 -14.82
CA PRO A 176 -5.14 5.09 -14.47
C PRO A 176 -6.52 5.45 -15.01
N ASP A 177 -6.90 4.98 -16.20
CA ASP A 177 -8.23 5.24 -16.77
C ASP A 177 -9.35 4.61 -15.92
N ARG A 178 -9.10 3.39 -15.43
CA ARG A 178 -10.07 2.68 -14.60
C ARG A 178 -10.22 3.35 -13.24
N VAL A 179 -9.13 3.85 -12.67
CA VAL A 179 -9.19 4.67 -11.46
C VAL A 179 -10.09 5.87 -11.68
N HIS A 180 -9.81 6.64 -12.74
CA HIS A 180 -10.53 7.89 -13.01
C HIS A 180 -12.04 7.66 -13.25
N LEU A 181 -12.38 6.56 -13.94
CA LEU A 181 -13.78 6.14 -14.15
C LEU A 181 -14.46 5.76 -12.83
N GLU A 182 -13.82 4.94 -11.99
CA GLU A 182 -14.43 4.45 -10.75
C GLU A 182 -14.49 5.50 -9.65
N ALA A 183 -13.57 6.47 -9.66
CA ALA A 183 -13.61 7.64 -8.79
C ALA A 183 -14.63 8.68 -9.26
N ALA A 184 -15.38 8.44 -10.35
CA ALA A 184 -16.29 9.42 -10.94
C ALA A 184 -15.63 10.78 -11.23
N LYS A 185 -14.33 10.76 -11.57
CA LYS A 185 -13.43 11.92 -11.73
C LYS A 185 -13.04 12.66 -10.46
N ASP A 186 -13.38 12.15 -9.28
CA ASP A 186 -12.81 12.64 -8.01
C ASP A 186 -11.31 12.32 -7.92
N LEU A 187 -10.62 13.12 -7.11
CA LEU A 187 -9.20 12.93 -6.79
C LEU A 187 -9.05 11.95 -5.62
N LEU A 188 -7.81 11.52 -5.36
CA LEU A 188 -7.48 10.64 -4.24
C LEU A 188 -6.95 11.41 -3.03
N VAL A 189 -6.35 12.56 -3.30
CA VAL A 189 -5.78 13.46 -2.31
C VAL A 189 -6.27 14.86 -2.64
N ASP A 190 -6.67 15.60 -1.62
CA ASP A 190 -7.02 17.01 -1.74
C ASP A 190 -5.78 17.81 -2.13
N PRO A 191 -5.74 18.51 -3.27
CA PRO A 191 -4.59 19.32 -3.64
C PRO A 191 -4.43 20.59 -2.80
N THR A 192 -5.46 20.98 -2.05
CA THR A 192 -5.50 22.21 -1.24
C THR A 192 -5.19 21.91 0.23
N ASP A 193 -5.95 20.97 0.82
CA ASP A 193 -5.83 20.64 2.24
C ASP A 193 -4.92 19.44 2.49
N GLU A 194 -4.43 18.79 1.41
CA GLU A 194 -3.52 17.64 1.43
C GLU A 194 -4.10 16.38 2.11
N ASP A 195 -5.38 16.41 2.44
CA ASP A 195 -6.10 15.33 3.08
C ASP A 195 -6.39 14.17 2.12
N CYS A 196 -6.39 12.97 2.69
CA CYS A 196 -6.79 11.76 1.99
C CYS A 196 -8.31 11.76 1.74
N PHE A 197 -8.73 11.67 0.48
CA PHE A 197 -10.15 11.50 0.17
C PHE A 197 -10.61 10.04 0.34
N GLN A 198 -11.90 9.86 0.58
CA GLN A 198 -12.51 8.53 0.76
C GLN A 198 -12.21 7.52 -0.38
N PRO A 199 -12.13 7.92 -1.67
CA PRO A 199 -11.74 7.00 -2.74
C PRO A 199 -10.37 6.35 -2.53
N LEU A 200 -9.40 7.07 -1.96
CA LEU A 200 -8.08 6.52 -1.65
C LEU A 200 -8.16 5.48 -0.52
N VAL A 201 -8.91 5.77 0.54
CA VAL A 201 -9.15 4.81 1.63
C VAL A 201 -9.84 3.55 1.09
N ASN A 202 -10.88 3.71 0.28
CA ASN A 202 -11.62 2.61 -0.33
C ASN A 202 -10.70 1.76 -1.22
N LEU A 203 -9.85 2.39 -2.01
CA LEU A 203 -8.89 1.70 -2.85
C LEU A 203 -7.94 0.83 -2.02
N ILE A 204 -7.35 1.38 -0.95
CA ILE A 204 -6.41 0.65 -0.10
C ILE A 204 -7.13 -0.53 0.57
N VAL A 205 -8.31 -0.32 1.15
CA VAL A 205 -9.01 -1.36 1.93
C VAL A 205 -9.65 -2.42 1.04
N THR A 206 -10.30 -2.03 -0.05
CA THR A 206 -11.16 -2.93 -0.84
C THR A 206 -10.53 -3.36 -2.16
N GLY A 207 -9.56 -2.59 -2.66
CA GLY A 207 -9.05 -2.67 -4.03
C GLY A 207 -9.97 -2.02 -5.07
N MET A 208 -10.97 -1.23 -4.65
CA MET A 208 -11.94 -0.56 -5.54
C MET A 208 -12.20 0.87 -5.08
N TYR A 209 -12.53 1.76 -6.03
CA TYR A 209 -12.69 3.20 -5.75
C TYR A 209 -14.10 3.65 -5.36
N THR A 210 -15.12 2.78 -5.42
CA THR A 210 -16.54 3.17 -5.38
C THR A 210 -16.87 4.17 -4.27
N THR A 211 -17.31 5.37 -4.67
CA THR A 211 -17.86 6.42 -3.81
C THR A 211 -19.28 6.04 -3.39
N GLY A 212 -19.35 5.10 -2.46
CA GLY A 212 -20.62 4.61 -1.94
C GLY A 212 -20.48 3.17 -1.50
N LEU A 213 -20.54 2.95 -0.19
CA LEU A 213 -20.97 1.69 0.39
C LEU A 213 -22.46 1.46 0.08
N THR A 214 -22.87 1.52 -1.19
CA THR A 214 -24.17 0.98 -1.57
C THR A 214 -24.11 -0.50 -1.26
N LYS A 215 -24.99 -0.97 -0.38
CA LYS A 215 -25.13 -2.35 0.17
C LYS A 215 -25.04 -3.54 -0.81
N ARG A 216 -24.74 -3.32 -2.10
CA ARG A 216 -24.70 -4.32 -3.17
C ARG A 216 -23.33 -4.52 -3.84
N SER A 217 -22.32 -3.69 -3.58
CA SER A 217 -21.03 -3.75 -4.30
C SER A 217 -19.90 -4.44 -3.53
N VAL A 218 -20.10 -4.79 -2.25
CA VAL A 218 -19.22 -5.72 -1.52
C VAL A 218 -19.96 -7.03 -1.33
N PRO A 219 -19.71 -8.06 -2.17
CA PRO A 219 -20.21 -9.39 -1.88
C PRO A 219 -19.78 -9.81 -0.47
N LEU A 220 -20.76 -10.11 0.40
CA LEU A 220 -20.54 -10.65 1.75
C LEU A 220 -19.72 -11.95 1.75
N SER A 221 -19.55 -12.58 0.57
CA SER A 221 -18.61 -13.69 0.37
C SER A 221 -17.14 -13.32 0.51
N PHE A 222 -16.78 -12.04 0.65
CA PHE A 222 -15.40 -11.60 0.86
C PHE A 222 -14.96 -11.57 2.34
N ILE A 223 -15.88 -11.86 3.27
CA ILE A 223 -15.61 -12.07 4.70
C ILE A 223 -16.04 -13.50 5.07
N THR A 224 -15.57 -14.51 4.34
CA THR A 224 -15.57 -15.87 4.87
C THR A 224 -14.26 -16.06 5.63
N LEU A 225 -14.28 -15.72 6.91
CA LEU A 225 -13.46 -16.44 7.90
C LEU A 225 -13.87 -17.92 7.80
N GLY A 226 -12.89 -18.81 7.91
CA GLY A 226 -13.01 -20.23 7.60
C GLY A 226 -14.35 -20.86 7.99
N SER A 227 -14.89 -21.65 7.07
CA SER A 227 -16.00 -22.55 7.33
C SER A 227 -15.56 -23.60 8.37
N GLU A 228 -15.74 -23.28 9.65
CA GLU A 228 -15.96 -24.26 10.69
C GLU A 228 -17.39 -24.03 11.19
N THR A 229 -18.27 -24.92 10.76
CA THR A 229 -19.61 -25.10 11.31
C THR A 229 -19.47 -25.49 12.78
N LEU A 230 -19.62 -24.52 13.67
CA LEU A 230 -19.88 -24.79 15.09
C LEU A 230 -21.35 -25.22 15.20
N ASP A 231 -21.55 -26.53 15.29
CA ASP A 231 -22.81 -27.11 15.75
C ASP A 231 -23.09 -26.63 17.17
N LEU A 232 -24.13 -25.80 17.31
CA LEU A 232 -24.70 -25.47 18.62
C LEU A 232 -25.51 -26.69 19.10
N PRO A 233 -25.21 -27.26 20.28
CA PRO A 233 -26.00 -28.35 20.82
C PRO A 233 -27.38 -27.85 21.25
N THR A 234 -28.41 -28.53 20.75
CA THR A 234 -29.78 -28.45 21.24
C THR A 234 -29.83 -28.80 22.72
N ILE A 235 -30.10 -27.82 23.58
CA ILE A 235 -30.43 -28.06 24.99
C ILE A 235 -31.67 -27.23 25.33
N LEU A 236 -32.81 -27.94 25.43
CA LEU A 236 -33.95 -27.82 26.37
C LEU A 236 -34.58 -26.41 26.53
N SER A 237 -35.90 -26.20 26.43
CA SER A 237 -37.09 -27.04 26.67
C SER A 237 -38.30 -26.38 26.03
#